data_AF-A0A8J2YC40-F1
#
_entry.id   AF-A0A8J2YC40-F1
#
_cell.length_a   1.000
_cell.length_b   1.000
_cell.length_c   1.000
_cell.angle_alpha   90.00
_cell.angle_beta   90.00
_cell.angle_gamma   90.00
#
_symmetry.space_group_name_H-M   'P 1'
#
loop_
_entity.id
_entity.type
_entity.pdbx_description
1 polymer ?
#
loop_
_entity_poly.entity_id
_entity_poly.type
_entity_poly.pdbx_seq_one_letter_code
_entity_poly.pdbx_strand_id
1 'polypeptide(L)'
;MSTIHVQHIKSHLEKEFEDKIDLSDVKADSKEIENFFLTRSLAAYSLIYHAQASLSIACDSITDGSSDNGLDAVYYDGTAKTLHLVQSKWIHKGTGEPDNGEVKKFISGVRDLFNFKFERFNDKVRRKEVVIRNAICDPKTKYQIILTYTGINDLAEPSRRDFEDLLVEFNDASEIVYFSVFNQSRIHSSLLKSVDSGEPIDLTIQLKSWGKITEPTTGYYGQVNGVEIFDWWDKYRNRLFQKNIRGVLGDTNVNLEIANSLEKQPEVFWFLNNGITLICNTAAKNMVGGASTEIGQFTCSNISIVNGAQTVSTIGRFGEEDSSKLESVFVPVRIITLDKAESDFGQKITKANNTQNRVENRDFVTFDPEQSRIRDELLIDGIDYRISRGVFEKEDQVSFDLIESTTATSCASGDVSIVVQLKREIGKLWDNLEKAPYKKIFNQQTTGRYVYNCVRTQRIIDQAIKEIENTLEQGRDQGIIIHGNRIISLLIFEGLNTKKYQTGKFNFDKPELLISMGEKVKEFFELLKIEIDRNYSNAIIPTLFKNGTKCQKIYENVRKEANKNNAH
;
A
#
# COMPACT_ATOMS: atom_id res chain seq x y z
N MET A 1 19.59 14.68 -29.80
CA MET A 1 18.86 13.53 -29.24
C MET A 1 17.62 13.97 -28.47
N SER A 2 17.75 14.84 -27.45
CA SER A 2 16.59 15.28 -26.63
C SER A 2 15.40 15.84 -27.44
N THR A 3 15.62 16.72 -28.42
CA THR A 3 14.54 17.30 -29.24
C THR A 3 13.78 16.27 -30.09
N ILE A 4 14.47 15.21 -30.54
CA ILE A 4 13.87 14.11 -31.32
C ILE A 4 12.98 13.27 -30.41
N HIS A 5 13.43 12.98 -29.18
CA HIS A 5 12.62 12.25 -28.20
C HIS A 5 11.35 13.02 -27.82
N VAL A 6 11.44 14.34 -27.59
CA VAL A 6 10.24 15.18 -27.35
C VAL A 6 9.29 15.12 -28.54
N GLN A 7 9.80 15.17 -29.77
CA GLN A 7 8.95 15.06 -30.95
C GLN A 7 8.27 13.69 -31.06
N HIS A 8 8.96 12.59 -30.72
CA HIS A 8 8.35 11.26 -30.69
C HIS A 8 7.25 11.16 -29.62
N ILE A 9 7.51 11.72 -28.44
CA ILE A 9 6.50 11.80 -27.37
C ILE A 9 5.30 12.59 -27.85
N LYS A 10 5.53 13.76 -28.46
CA LYS A 10 4.47 14.61 -29.02
C LYS A 10 3.61 13.84 -30.03
N SER A 11 4.23 13.24 -31.06
CA SER A 11 3.50 12.51 -32.09
C SER A 11 2.70 11.33 -31.52
N HIS A 12 3.20 10.67 -30.47
CA HIS A 12 2.47 9.60 -29.80
C HIS A 12 1.25 10.13 -29.05
N LEU A 13 1.42 11.18 -28.24
CA LEU A 13 0.32 11.79 -27.49
C LEU A 13 -0.76 12.35 -28.42
N GLU A 14 -0.36 13.02 -29.51
CA GLU A 14 -1.30 13.48 -30.55
C GLU A 14 -2.12 12.32 -31.11
N LYS A 15 -1.48 11.20 -31.46
CA LYS A 15 -2.18 10.02 -32.00
C LYS A 15 -3.08 9.32 -30.98
N GLU A 16 -2.63 9.19 -29.74
CA GLU A 16 -3.35 8.41 -28.72
C GLU A 16 -4.53 9.20 -28.12
N PHE A 17 -4.35 10.51 -27.94
CA PHE A 17 -5.28 11.38 -27.20
C PHE A 17 -6.07 12.35 -28.10
N GLU A 18 -5.95 12.23 -29.42
CA GLU A 18 -6.77 12.98 -30.39
C GLU A 18 -8.25 12.92 -30.01
N ASP A 19 -8.90 14.08 -29.92
CA ASP A 19 -10.32 14.27 -29.55
C ASP A 19 -10.76 13.69 -28.19
N LYS A 20 -9.81 13.28 -27.33
CA LYS A 20 -10.11 12.69 -25.99
C LYS A 20 -9.78 13.62 -24.82
N ILE A 21 -8.91 14.61 -25.04
CA ILE A 21 -8.61 15.62 -24.03
C ILE A 21 -9.65 16.73 -24.08
N ASP A 22 -10.35 16.94 -22.96
CA ASP A 22 -11.19 18.12 -22.79
C ASP A 22 -10.30 19.37 -22.82
N LEU A 23 -10.56 20.26 -23.77
CA LEU A 23 -9.94 21.59 -23.90
C LEU A 23 -10.98 22.72 -23.89
N SER A 24 -12.24 22.41 -23.54
CA SER A 24 -13.36 23.35 -23.63
C SER A 24 -13.24 24.56 -22.70
N ASP A 25 -12.44 24.44 -21.64
CA ASP A 25 -12.12 25.47 -20.66
C ASP A 25 -10.96 26.40 -21.07
N VAL A 26 -10.23 26.07 -22.14
CA VAL A 26 -9.06 26.82 -22.60
C VAL A 26 -9.49 27.91 -23.60
N LYS A 27 -9.42 29.18 -23.18
CA LYS A 27 -9.66 30.35 -24.04
C LYS A 27 -8.32 31.05 -24.33
N ALA A 28 -7.59 30.52 -25.30
CA ALA A 28 -6.20 30.86 -25.55
C ALA A 28 -5.90 30.91 -27.05
N ASP A 29 -4.71 31.39 -27.42
CA ASP A 29 -4.27 31.31 -28.82
C ASP A 29 -3.93 29.86 -29.23
N SER A 30 -3.70 29.61 -30.52
CA SER A 30 -3.47 28.25 -31.02
C SER A 30 -2.23 27.57 -30.41
N LYS A 31 -1.21 28.33 -30.00
CA LYS A 31 0.01 27.78 -29.39
C LYS A 31 -0.22 27.42 -27.92
N GLU A 32 -0.99 28.23 -27.20
CA GLU A 32 -1.36 27.93 -25.83
C GLU A 32 -2.30 26.72 -25.77
N ILE A 33 -3.27 26.59 -26.70
CA ILE A 33 -4.14 25.41 -26.82
C ILE A 33 -3.31 24.13 -27.04
N GLU A 34 -2.33 24.19 -27.95
CA GLU A 34 -1.42 23.06 -28.19
C GLU A 34 -0.64 22.69 -26.91
N ASN A 35 -0.13 23.68 -26.18
CA ASN A 35 0.60 23.41 -24.94
C ASN A 35 -0.28 22.78 -23.85
N PHE A 36 -1.53 23.27 -23.69
CA PHE A 36 -2.51 22.65 -22.79
C PHE A 36 -2.85 21.21 -23.19
N PHE A 37 -3.02 20.95 -24.49
CA PHE A 37 -3.22 19.59 -24.99
C PHE A 37 -2.05 18.68 -24.59
N LEU A 38 -0.81 19.14 -24.77
CA LEU A 38 0.38 18.34 -24.50
C LEU A 38 0.58 18.08 -22.99
N THR A 39 0.37 19.07 -22.12
CA THR A 39 0.47 18.86 -20.66
C THR A 39 -0.62 17.92 -20.16
N ARG A 40 -1.88 18.13 -20.56
CA ARG A 40 -3.01 17.27 -20.19
C ARG A 40 -2.86 15.83 -20.67
N SER A 41 -2.44 15.65 -21.92
CA SER A 41 -2.14 14.32 -22.47
C SER A 41 -1.01 13.64 -21.71
N LEU A 42 0.01 14.40 -21.31
CA LEU A 42 1.13 13.87 -20.53
C LEU A 42 0.70 13.44 -19.12
N ALA A 43 -0.18 14.20 -18.46
CA ALA A 43 -0.76 13.83 -17.17
C ALA A 43 -1.60 12.53 -17.27
N ALA A 44 -2.43 12.41 -18.32
CA ALA A 44 -3.20 11.20 -18.56
C ALA A 44 -2.29 9.99 -18.87
N TYR A 45 -1.28 10.17 -19.72
CA TYR A 45 -0.31 9.12 -20.03
C TYR A 45 0.41 8.61 -18.78
N SER A 46 0.76 9.51 -17.86
CA SER A 46 1.34 9.13 -16.56
C SER A 46 0.40 8.21 -15.76
N LEU A 47 -0.91 8.47 -15.76
CA LEU A 47 -1.88 7.59 -15.09
C LEU A 47 -2.02 6.23 -15.78
N ILE A 48 -2.00 6.17 -17.11
CA ILE A 48 -2.00 4.91 -17.85
C ILE A 48 -0.77 4.08 -17.47
N TYR A 49 0.41 4.70 -17.45
CA TYR A 49 1.66 3.99 -17.15
C TYR A 49 1.75 3.54 -15.68
N HIS A 50 1.49 4.43 -14.73
CA HIS A 50 1.69 4.16 -13.31
C HIS A 50 0.51 3.45 -12.64
N ALA A 51 -0.72 3.75 -13.06
CA ALA A 51 -1.92 3.22 -12.43
C ALA A 51 -2.63 2.14 -13.28
N GLN A 52 -2.12 1.83 -14.49
CA GLN A 52 -2.78 0.95 -15.45
C GLN A 52 -4.23 1.37 -15.74
N ALA A 53 -4.50 2.68 -15.63
CA ALA A 53 -5.80 3.24 -15.89
C ALA A 53 -6.15 3.05 -17.38
N SER A 54 -7.40 2.73 -17.67
CA SER A 54 -7.87 2.76 -19.07
C SER A 54 -7.78 4.19 -19.62
N LEU A 55 -7.65 4.31 -20.94
CA LEU A 55 -7.53 5.61 -21.61
C LEU A 55 -8.65 6.59 -21.22
N SER A 56 -9.91 6.11 -21.17
CA SER A 56 -11.05 6.94 -20.76
C SER A 56 -10.90 7.44 -19.33
N ILE A 57 -10.57 6.54 -18.39
CA ILE A 57 -10.41 6.88 -16.98
C ILE A 57 -9.28 7.89 -16.80
N ALA A 58 -8.16 7.71 -17.50
CA ALA A 58 -7.02 8.63 -17.44
C ALA A 58 -7.40 10.04 -17.92
N CYS A 59 -8.16 10.14 -19.01
CA CYS A 59 -8.66 11.43 -19.52
C CYS A 59 -9.65 12.09 -18.55
N ASP A 60 -10.59 11.32 -18.01
CA ASP A 60 -11.58 11.80 -17.02
C ASP A 60 -10.93 12.21 -15.68
N SER A 61 -9.68 11.79 -15.45
CA SER A 61 -8.91 12.10 -14.23
C SER A 61 -8.12 13.39 -14.29
N ILE A 62 -8.08 14.06 -15.43
CA ILE A 62 -7.38 15.33 -15.62
C ILE A 62 -8.09 16.45 -14.84
N THR A 63 -7.32 17.18 -14.04
CA THR A 63 -7.75 18.32 -13.23
C THR A 63 -7.02 19.62 -13.58
N ASP A 64 -6.05 19.56 -14.49
CA ASP A 64 -5.32 20.70 -15.03
C ASP A 64 -6.25 21.84 -15.46
N GLY A 65 -5.90 23.06 -15.05
CA GLY A 65 -6.64 24.28 -15.32
C GLY A 65 -6.31 25.38 -14.31
N SER A 66 -6.89 26.57 -14.49
CA SER A 66 -6.67 27.66 -13.53
C SER A 66 -7.07 27.24 -12.11
N SER A 67 -6.23 27.58 -11.13
CA SER A 67 -6.43 27.26 -9.70
C SER A 67 -6.56 25.75 -9.37
N ASP A 68 -5.90 24.90 -10.14
CA ASP A 68 -5.69 23.47 -9.82
C ASP A 68 -4.79 23.20 -8.60
N ASN A 69 -4.19 24.25 -8.03
CA ASN A 69 -3.20 24.19 -6.95
C ASN A 69 -2.01 23.25 -7.26
N GLY A 70 -1.65 23.09 -8.54
CA GLY A 70 -0.54 22.24 -8.98
C GLY A 70 -0.86 20.75 -9.13
N LEU A 71 -2.15 20.36 -9.11
CA LEU A 71 -2.60 19.00 -9.39
C LEU A 71 -3.22 18.90 -10.79
N ASP A 72 -2.47 18.34 -11.73
CA ASP A 72 -2.88 18.25 -13.14
C ASP A 72 -3.76 17.03 -13.41
N ALA A 73 -3.63 15.96 -12.61
CA ALA A 73 -4.56 14.84 -12.60
C ALA A 73 -4.64 14.15 -11.23
N VAL A 74 -5.83 13.64 -10.91
CA VAL A 74 -6.09 12.88 -9.69
C VAL A 74 -6.92 11.64 -10.00
N TYR A 75 -6.42 10.48 -9.59
CA TYR A 75 -7.08 9.18 -9.82
C TYR A 75 -6.96 8.27 -8.60
N TYR A 76 -8.06 7.66 -8.19
CA TYR A 76 -8.07 6.64 -7.14
C TYR A 76 -8.35 5.27 -7.74
N ASP A 77 -7.37 4.37 -7.64
CA ASP A 77 -7.57 2.95 -7.93
C ASP A 77 -8.12 2.25 -6.69
N GLY A 78 -9.43 1.96 -6.71
CA GLY A 78 -10.11 1.26 -5.62
C GLY A 78 -9.68 -0.20 -5.43
N THR A 79 -9.12 -0.83 -6.47
CA THR A 79 -8.64 -2.22 -6.43
C THR A 79 -7.27 -2.28 -5.78
N ALA A 80 -6.33 -1.45 -6.25
CA ALA A 80 -5.00 -1.35 -5.67
C ALA A 80 -4.97 -0.56 -4.35
N LYS A 81 -6.05 0.15 -4.01
CA LYS A 81 -6.14 1.09 -2.89
C LYS A 81 -5.04 2.16 -2.97
N THR A 82 -4.85 2.74 -4.16
CA THR A 82 -3.81 3.75 -4.40
C THR A 82 -4.41 5.04 -4.97
N LEU A 83 -4.13 6.17 -4.33
CA LEU A 83 -4.45 7.51 -4.84
C LEU A 83 -3.24 8.08 -5.59
N HIS A 84 -3.39 8.29 -6.89
CA HIS A 84 -2.38 8.88 -7.77
C HIS A 84 -2.61 10.39 -7.90
N LEU A 85 -1.55 11.17 -7.62
CA LEU A 85 -1.52 12.62 -7.74
C LEU A 85 -0.43 12.99 -8.74
N VAL A 86 -0.81 13.63 -9.85
CA VAL A 86 0.11 13.90 -10.97
C VAL A 86 0.26 15.40 -11.19
N GLN A 87 1.51 15.84 -11.33
CA GLN A 87 1.86 17.10 -11.98
C GLN A 87 2.59 16.79 -13.29
N SER A 88 2.29 17.55 -14.35
CA SER A 88 2.84 17.41 -15.68
C SER A 88 3.45 18.73 -16.18
N LYS A 89 4.59 18.65 -16.87
CA LYS A 89 5.21 19.83 -17.48
C LYS A 89 5.79 19.53 -18.85
N TRP A 90 5.30 20.26 -19.85
CA TRP A 90 5.86 20.20 -21.19
C TRP A 90 7.04 21.17 -21.33
N ILE A 91 8.23 20.64 -21.60
CA ILE A 91 9.47 21.38 -21.83
C ILE A 91 9.84 21.22 -23.31
N HIS A 92 9.50 22.22 -24.13
CA HIS A 92 9.69 22.16 -25.59
C HIS A 92 11.14 21.92 -26.03
N LYS A 93 12.12 22.45 -25.28
CA LYS A 93 13.56 22.23 -25.58
C LYS A 93 14.01 20.80 -25.30
N GLY A 94 13.26 20.06 -24.48
CA GLY A 94 13.59 18.72 -24.00
C GLY A 94 14.75 18.65 -23.00
N THR A 95 15.31 19.79 -22.60
CA THR A 95 16.45 19.88 -21.68
C THR A 95 16.04 20.64 -20.43
N GLY A 96 16.65 20.31 -19.29
CA GLY A 96 16.31 20.88 -17.99
C GLY A 96 15.24 20.06 -17.27
N GLU A 97 14.64 20.71 -16.28
CA GLU A 97 13.64 20.19 -15.35
C GLU A 97 12.58 21.27 -15.08
N PRO A 98 11.46 20.94 -14.41
CA PRO A 98 10.52 21.94 -13.92
C PRO A 98 11.18 22.90 -12.93
N ASP A 99 10.74 24.16 -12.92
CA ASP A 99 11.27 25.14 -11.96
C ASP A 99 10.87 24.77 -10.53
N ASN A 100 11.75 25.09 -9.57
CA ASN A 100 11.50 24.79 -8.15
C ASN A 100 10.23 25.48 -7.62
N GLY A 101 9.85 26.64 -8.15
CA GLY A 101 8.59 27.30 -7.81
C GLY A 101 7.36 26.46 -8.16
N GLU A 102 7.38 25.79 -9.31
CA GLU A 102 6.30 24.90 -9.76
C GLU A 102 6.23 23.63 -8.91
N VAL A 103 7.40 23.08 -8.56
CA VAL A 103 7.52 21.93 -7.65
C VAL A 103 6.93 22.27 -6.28
N LYS A 104 7.28 23.43 -5.71
CA LYS A 104 6.73 23.88 -4.43
C LYS A 104 5.22 24.09 -4.47
N LYS A 105 4.68 24.59 -5.58
CA LYS A 105 3.22 24.73 -5.76
C LYS A 105 2.56 23.35 -5.72
N PHE A 106 3.09 22.36 -6.45
CA PHE A 106 2.56 21.00 -6.44
C PHE A 106 2.62 20.37 -5.05
N ILE A 107 3.75 20.48 -4.36
CA ILE A 107 3.92 20.00 -2.97
C ILE A 107 2.89 20.67 -2.04
N SER A 108 2.67 21.98 -2.18
CA SER A 108 1.63 22.70 -1.43
C SER A 108 0.22 22.18 -1.75
N GLY A 109 -0.06 21.90 -3.03
CA GLY A 109 -1.30 21.28 -3.48
C GLY A 109 -1.54 19.91 -2.85
N VAL A 110 -0.52 19.05 -2.81
CA VAL A 110 -0.59 17.76 -2.11
C VAL A 110 -0.92 17.98 -0.63
N ARG A 111 -0.23 18.89 0.07
CA ARG A 111 -0.53 19.19 1.49
C ARG A 111 -1.95 19.70 1.71
N ASP A 112 -2.45 20.57 0.84
CA ASP A 112 -3.81 21.11 0.95
C ASP A 112 -4.87 20.01 0.72
N LEU A 113 -4.62 19.09 -0.21
CA LEU A 113 -5.51 17.96 -0.49
C LEU A 113 -5.63 17.02 0.72
N PHE A 114 -4.52 16.66 1.35
CA PHE A 114 -4.52 15.80 2.55
C PHE A 114 -5.07 16.50 3.81
N ASN A 115 -5.03 17.84 3.84
CA ASN A 115 -5.65 18.64 4.89
C ASN A 115 -7.10 19.01 4.59
N PHE A 116 -7.71 18.43 3.54
CA PHE A 116 -9.10 18.63 3.15
C PHE A 116 -9.46 20.08 2.79
N LYS A 117 -8.48 20.88 2.33
CA LYS A 117 -8.65 22.29 1.95
C LYS A 117 -9.15 22.45 0.51
N PHE A 118 -10.28 21.81 0.19
CA PHE A 118 -10.84 21.76 -1.18
C PHE A 118 -11.28 23.11 -1.72
N GLU A 119 -11.53 24.09 -0.85
CA GLU A 119 -11.83 25.48 -1.21
C GLU A 119 -10.71 26.15 -2.01
N ARG A 120 -9.48 25.62 -1.94
CA ARG A 120 -8.30 26.12 -2.65
C ARG A 120 -8.12 25.54 -4.06
N PHE A 121 -8.92 24.55 -4.45
CA PHE A 121 -8.82 23.87 -5.74
C PHE A 121 -9.92 24.28 -6.70
N ASN A 122 -9.74 24.01 -7.99
CA ASN A 122 -10.73 24.27 -9.02
C ASN A 122 -11.91 23.27 -8.99
N ASP A 123 -12.92 23.52 -9.84
CA ASP A 123 -14.10 22.66 -9.95
C ASP A 123 -13.79 21.23 -10.43
N LYS A 124 -12.69 21.02 -11.18
CA LYS A 124 -12.31 19.68 -11.64
C LYS A 124 -11.86 18.80 -10.47
N VAL A 125 -11.05 19.34 -9.55
CA VAL A 125 -10.67 18.62 -8.32
C VAL A 125 -11.87 18.48 -7.38
N ARG A 126 -12.67 19.54 -7.18
CA ARG A 126 -13.87 19.48 -6.32
C ARG A 126 -14.88 18.43 -6.76
N ARG A 127 -15.07 18.22 -8.07
CA ARG A 127 -15.92 17.12 -8.58
C ARG A 127 -15.45 15.73 -8.13
N LYS A 128 -14.19 15.56 -7.78
CA LYS A 128 -13.60 14.31 -7.28
C LYS A 128 -13.45 14.28 -5.75
N GLU A 129 -13.90 15.32 -5.05
CA GLU A 129 -13.73 15.50 -3.60
C GLU A 129 -14.19 14.28 -2.80
N VAL A 130 -15.40 13.79 -3.04
CA VAL A 130 -15.95 12.62 -2.32
C VAL A 130 -15.04 11.40 -2.45
N VAL A 131 -14.53 11.13 -3.66
CA VAL A 131 -13.64 9.98 -3.92
C VAL A 131 -12.30 10.16 -3.20
N ILE A 132 -11.72 11.36 -3.30
CA ILE A 132 -10.44 11.70 -2.67
C ILE A 132 -10.55 11.60 -1.14
N ARG A 133 -11.62 12.12 -0.56
CA ARG A 133 -11.88 12.08 0.88
C ARG A 133 -12.01 10.65 1.39
N ASN A 134 -12.79 9.83 0.69
CA ASN A 134 -12.94 8.42 1.02
C ASN A 134 -11.59 7.68 0.93
N ALA A 135 -10.78 7.98 -0.08
CA ALA A 135 -9.43 7.42 -0.21
C ALA A 135 -8.53 7.82 0.98
N ILE A 136 -8.52 9.09 1.38
CA ILE A 136 -7.72 9.60 2.52
C ILE A 136 -8.18 9.01 3.86
N CYS A 137 -9.48 8.80 4.01
CA CYS A 137 -10.05 8.22 5.23
C CYS A 137 -9.90 6.70 5.32
N ASP A 138 -9.67 6.01 4.20
CA ASP A 138 -9.40 4.58 4.19
C ASP A 138 -7.97 4.31 4.70
N PRO A 139 -7.80 3.64 5.85
CA PRO A 139 -6.49 3.42 6.48
C PRO A 139 -5.56 2.51 5.65
N LYS A 140 -6.09 1.80 4.65
CA LYS A 140 -5.33 0.92 3.74
C LYS A 140 -4.83 1.63 2.49
N THR A 141 -5.26 2.87 2.25
CA THR A 141 -4.87 3.61 1.04
C THR A 141 -3.39 3.99 1.06
N LYS A 142 -2.71 3.75 -0.07
CA LYS A 142 -1.38 4.28 -0.41
C LYS A 142 -1.52 5.47 -1.35
N TYR A 143 -0.47 6.28 -1.45
CA TYR A 143 -0.48 7.51 -2.23
C TYR A 143 0.75 7.56 -3.13
N GLN A 144 0.54 7.81 -4.41
CA GLN A 144 1.60 7.90 -5.39
C GLN A 144 1.62 9.32 -5.96
N ILE A 145 2.65 10.08 -5.61
CA ILE A 145 2.95 11.40 -6.15
C ILE A 145 3.81 11.20 -7.39
N ILE A 146 3.42 11.79 -8.51
CA ILE A 146 4.11 11.62 -9.79
C ILE A 146 4.39 12.99 -10.40
N LEU A 147 5.66 13.26 -10.66
CA LEU A 147 6.10 14.43 -11.41
C LEU A 147 6.54 14.00 -12.82
N THR A 148 5.78 14.41 -13.83
CA THR A 148 6.01 14.02 -15.22
C THR A 148 6.47 15.22 -16.04
N TYR A 149 7.58 15.11 -16.78
CA TYR A 149 8.05 16.21 -17.62
C TYR A 149 8.91 15.76 -18.79
N THR A 150 8.95 16.56 -19.87
CA THR A 150 9.68 16.20 -21.11
C THR A 150 11.12 16.71 -21.15
N GLY A 151 11.66 17.16 -20.02
CA GLY A 151 13.07 17.46 -19.82
C GLY A 151 13.89 16.19 -19.53
N ILE A 152 15.14 16.16 -20.00
CA ILE A 152 16.03 14.99 -19.86
C ILE A 152 16.75 14.91 -18.50
N ASN A 153 16.88 16.02 -17.80
CA ASN A 153 17.62 16.08 -16.55
C ASN A 153 16.80 15.49 -15.40
N ASP A 154 17.45 14.79 -14.48
CA ASP A 154 16.86 14.47 -13.18
C ASP A 154 16.66 15.74 -12.35
N LEU A 155 15.89 15.60 -11.27
CA LEU A 155 15.60 16.72 -10.38
C LEU A 155 16.88 17.25 -9.72
N ALA A 156 17.09 18.56 -9.76
CA ALA A 156 18.16 19.19 -9.02
C ALA A 156 17.91 19.13 -7.51
N GLU A 157 19.00 19.23 -6.74
CA GLU A 157 19.00 19.12 -5.29
C GLU A 157 17.96 19.99 -4.56
N PRO A 158 17.63 21.24 -4.95
CA PRO A 158 16.56 21.99 -4.29
C PRO A 158 15.19 21.30 -4.40
N SER A 159 14.78 20.92 -5.61
CA SER A 159 13.49 20.27 -5.86
C SER A 159 13.45 18.85 -5.29
N ARG A 160 14.57 18.12 -5.37
CA ARG A 160 14.71 16.80 -4.76
C ARG A 160 14.51 16.86 -3.24
N ARG A 161 15.19 17.81 -2.57
CA ARG A 161 15.04 18.03 -1.12
C ARG A 161 13.63 18.40 -0.71
N ASP A 162 12.93 19.24 -1.47
CA ASP A 162 11.53 19.59 -1.14
C ASP A 162 10.61 18.36 -1.16
N PHE A 163 10.80 17.42 -2.09
CA PHE A 163 10.07 16.14 -2.10
C PHE A 163 10.54 15.18 -1.01
N GLU A 164 11.85 15.10 -0.74
CA GLU A 164 12.37 14.29 0.37
C GLU A 164 11.79 14.77 1.71
N ASP A 165 11.74 16.08 1.95
CA ASP A 165 11.12 16.68 3.13
C ASP A 165 9.63 16.34 3.23
N LEU A 166 8.91 16.37 2.10
CA LEU A 166 7.50 15.97 2.04
C LEU A 166 7.33 14.47 2.36
N LEU A 167 8.18 13.60 1.81
CA LEU A 167 8.13 12.17 2.06
C LEU A 167 8.47 11.85 3.52
N VAL A 168 9.47 12.51 4.10
CA VAL A 168 9.81 12.38 5.53
C VAL A 168 8.63 12.83 6.40
N GLU A 169 7.98 13.95 6.05
CA GLU A 169 6.80 14.46 6.75
C GLU A 169 5.64 13.45 6.71
N PHE A 170 5.36 12.86 5.55
CA PHE A 170 4.20 12.00 5.34
C PHE A 170 4.46 10.54 5.76
N ASN A 171 5.68 10.06 5.64
CA ASN A 171 6.06 8.68 5.99
C ASN A 171 6.70 8.55 7.37
N ASP A 172 6.68 9.61 8.19
CA ASP A 172 7.17 9.67 9.58
C ASP A 172 6.78 8.45 10.42
N ALA A 173 5.59 7.89 10.21
CA ALA A 173 5.11 6.70 10.92
C ALA A 173 5.05 5.43 10.08
N SER A 174 4.83 5.53 8.78
CA SER A 174 4.64 4.37 7.90
C SER A 174 4.84 4.82 6.47
N GLU A 175 5.55 4.02 5.67
CA GLU A 175 5.70 4.26 4.23
C GLU A 175 4.35 4.05 3.53
N ILE A 176 3.64 5.16 3.28
CA ILE A 176 2.35 5.16 2.59
C ILE A 176 2.33 6.11 1.40
N VAL A 177 3.24 7.09 1.36
CA VAL A 177 3.40 8.03 0.26
C VAL A 177 4.67 7.71 -0.50
N TYR A 178 4.56 7.61 -1.81
CA TYR A 178 5.66 7.31 -2.71
C TYR A 178 5.78 8.44 -3.73
N PHE A 179 7.00 8.74 -4.12
CA PHE A 179 7.29 9.73 -5.16
C PHE A 179 7.89 9.06 -6.37
N SER A 180 7.51 9.51 -7.56
CA SER A 180 8.09 9.05 -8.81
C SER A 180 8.29 10.19 -9.78
N VAL A 181 9.48 10.23 -10.38
CA VAL A 181 9.80 11.14 -11.48
C VAL A 181 9.61 10.40 -12.79
N PHE A 182 8.85 10.98 -13.71
CA PHE A 182 8.64 10.46 -15.05
C PHE A 182 9.16 11.47 -16.08
N ASN A 183 10.49 11.53 -16.20
CA ASN A 183 11.20 12.44 -17.09
C ASN A 183 11.23 11.95 -18.56
N GLN A 184 11.80 12.73 -19.47
CA GLN A 184 11.84 12.42 -20.91
C GLN A 184 12.35 11.01 -21.21
N SER A 185 13.46 10.61 -20.59
CA SER A 185 14.10 9.32 -20.86
C SER A 185 13.17 8.16 -20.49
N ARG A 186 12.47 8.28 -19.35
CA ARG A 186 11.52 7.28 -18.87
C ARG A 186 10.27 7.25 -19.74
N ILE A 187 9.71 8.42 -20.11
CA ILE A 187 8.54 8.52 -20.99
C ILE A 187 8.89 7.90 -22.36
N HIS A 188 9.97 8.33 -23.00
CA HIS A 188 10.38 7.81 -24.30
C HIS A 188 10.63 6.31 -24.28
N SER A 189 11.29 5.79 -23.22
CA SER A 189 11.46 4.35 -23.02
C SER A 189 10.12 3.62 -22.86
N SER A 190 9.13 4.23 -22.21
CA SER A 190 7.79 3.64 -22.08
C SER A 190 6.99 3.63 -23.39
N LEU A 191 7.27 4.56 -24.30
CA LEU A 191 6.69 4.58 -25.65
C LEU A 191 7.19 3.42 -26.50
N LEU A 192 8.49 3.13 -26.42
CA LEU A 192 9.06 1.93 -27.05
C LEU A 192 8.43 0.65 -26.45
N LYS A 193 8.19 0.65 -25.14
CA LYS A 193 7.58 -0.48 -24.42
C LYS A 193 6.06 -0.65 -24.63
N SER A 194 5.34 0.40 -25.06
CA SER A 194 3.90 0.35 -25.38
C SER A 194 3.64 -0.07 -26.83
N VAL A 195 4.58 0.24 -27.73
CA VAL A 195 4.65 -0.39 -29.07
C VAL A 195 4.92 -1.91 -28.96
N ASP A 196 5.61 -2.35 -27.89
CA ASP A 196 5.96 -3.76 -27.62
C ASP A 196 4.99 -4.50 -26.68
N SER A 197 3.78 -3.98 -26.41
CA SER A 197 2.83 -4.64 -25.51
C SER A 197 2.39 -6.05 -25.98
N GLY A 198 2.77 -6.45 -27.21
CA GLY A 198 2.66 -7.81 -27.73
C GLY A 198 3.97 -8.52 -28.11
N GLU A 199 5.15 -7.91 -27.93
CA GLU A 199 6.41 -8.60 -28.29
C GLU A 199 6.80 -9.63 -27.19
N PRO A 200 7.05 -10.90 -27.58
CA PRO A 200 7.51 -11.94 -26.68
C PRO A 200 8.79 -11.54 -25.93
N ILE A 201 8.85 -11.83 -24.62
CA ILE A 201 10.09 -11.68 -23.85
C ILE A 201 10.88 -12.97 -23.96
N ASP A 202 12.00 -12.92 -24.68
CA ASP A 202 12.94 -14.04 -24.76
C ASP A 202 14.11 -13.81 -23.80
N LEU A 203 14.41 -14.82 -22.98
CA LEU A 203 15.50 -14.80 -22.00
C LEU A 203 16.39 -16.02 -22.16
N THR A 204 17.69 -15.82 -22.00
CA THR A 204 18.64 -16.92 -21.82
C THR A 204 18.97 -17.00 -20.34
N ILE A 205 18.50 -18.07 -19.69
CA ILE A 205 18.54 -18.22 -18.23
C ILE A 205 19.66 -19.18 -17.82
N GLN A 206 20.56 -18.77 -16.92
CA GLN A 206 21.56 -19.66 -16.34
C GLN A 206 21.03 -20.31 -15.05
N LEU A 207 20.76 -21.62 -15.11
CA LEU A 207 20.39 -22.41 -13.93
C LEU A 207 21.59 -23.12 -13.32
N LYS A 208 21.81 -22.91 -12.03
CA LYS A 208 22.72 -23.72 -11.21
C LYS A 208 21.95 -24.86 -10.54
N SER A 209 22.59 -26.02 -10.35
CA SER A 209 22.03 -27.20 -9.68
C SER A 209 20.64 -27.58 -10.22
N TRP A 210 20.54 -27.73 -11.54
CA TRP A 210 19.27 -27.82 -12.24
C TRP A 210 18.79 -29.25 -12.49
N GLY A 211 17.47 -29.42 -12.62
CA GLY A 211 16.81 -30.67 -12.99
C GLY A 211 15.67 -30.43 -13.98
N LYS A 212 15.09 -31.54 -14.50
CA LYS A 212 13.96 -31.49 -15.44
C LYS A 212 12.85 -32.46 -15.07
N ILE A 213 11.64 -32.08 -15.43
CA ILE A 213 10.44 -32.92 -15.46
C ILE A 213 9.96 -32.93 -16.91
N THR A 214 9.47 -34.07 -17.38
CA THR A 214 9.00 -34.22 -18.77
C THR A 214 7.49 -34.47 -18.90
N GLU A 215 6.81 -34.80 -17.79
CA GLU A 215 5.39 -35.15 -17.74
C GLU A 215 4.67 -34.34 -16.64
N PRO A 216 3.43 -33.84 -16.86
CA PRO A 216 2.67 -33.86 -18.11
C PRO A 216 3.13 -32.82 -19.16
N THR A 217 4.03 -31.91 -18.77
CA THR A 217 4.73 -31.00 -19.69
C THR A 217 6.19 -30.85 -19.26
N THR A 218 7.03 -30.30 -20.13
CA THR A 218 8.44 -30.07 -19.78
C THR A 218 8.56 -28.93 -18.79
N GLY A 219 9.28 -29.17 -17.70
CA GLY A 219 9.63 -28.15 -16.71
C GLY A 219 11.08 -28.28 -16.31
N TYR A 220 11.75 -27.15 -16.10
CA TYR A 220 13.09 -27.09 -15.54
C TYR A 220 13.03 -26.44 -14.17
N TYR A 221 13.90 -26.84 -13.26
CA TYR A 221 14.03 -26.20 -11.96
C TYR A 221 15.50 -26.13 -11.55
N GLY A 222 15.85 -25.18 -10.71
CA GLY A 222 17.22 -24.95 -10.25
C GLY A 222 17.28 -23.66 -9.44
N GLN A 223 18.41 -22.97 -9.49
CA GLN A 223 18.56 -21.64 -8.90
C GLN A 223 19.26 -20.68 -9.84
N VAL A 224 18.86 -19.40 -9.79
CA VAL A 224 19.39 -18.30 -10.60
C VAL A 224 20.08 -17.30 -9.69
N ASN A 225 21.14 -16.67 -10.18
CA ASN A 225 21.89 -15.64 -9.44
C ASN A 225 21.11 -14.31 -9.37
N GLY A 226 21.25 -13.58 -8.26
CA GLY A 226 20.59 -12.29 -8.06
C GLY A 226 20.92 -11.25 -9.13
N VAL A 227 22.15 -11.24 -9.65
CA VAL A 227 22.59 -10.31 -10.72
C VAL A 227 21.76 -10.52 -11.99
N GLU A 228 21.52 -11.77 -12.39
CA GLU A 228 20.76 -12.08 -13.59
C GLU A 228 19.27 -11.67 -13.45
N ILE A 229 18.70 -11.82 -12.24
CA ILE A 229 17.33 -11.37 -11.94
C ILE A 229 17.25 -9.84 -11.98
N PHE A 230 18.27 -9.15 -11.47
CA PHE A 230 18.39 -7.70 -11.59
C PHE A 230 18.41 -7.27 -13.05
N ASP A 231 19.18 -7.93 -13.92
CA ASP A 231 19.22 -7.62 -15.36
C ASP A 231 17.85 -7.80 -16.03
N TRP A 232 17.10 -8.85 -15.67
CA TRP A 232 15.73 -9.03 -16.18
C TRP A 232 14.83 -7.87 -15.79
N TRP A 233 14.89 -7.46 -14.52
CA TRP A 233 14.13 -6.31 -14.02
C TRP A 233 14.60 -5.02 -14.70
N ASP A 234 15.90 -4.83 -14.85
CA ASP A 234 16.46 -3.62 -15.43
C ASP A 234 16.04 -3.44 -16.91
N LYS A 235 15.90 -4.56 -17.62
CA LYS A 235 15.45 -4.51 -19.02
C LYS A 235 13.94 -4.42 -19.17
N TYR A 236 13.19 -5.27 -18.47
CA TYR A 236 11.77 -5.52 -18.77
C TYR A 236 10.79 -4.95 -17.71
N ARG A 237 11.25 -4.64 -16.48
CA ARG A 237 10.43 -4.14 -15.35
C ARG A 237 9.11 -4.91 -15.24
N ASN A 238 7.99 -4.18 -15.16
CA ASN A 238 6.66 -4.76 -14.97
C ASN A 238 6.22 -5.69 -16.11
N ARG A 239 6.84 -5.64 -17.30
CA ARG A 239 6.48 -6.54 -18.41
C ARG A 239 6.74 -8.01 -18.08
N LEU A 240 7.68 -8.29 -17.18
CA LEU A 240 7.93 -9.65 -16.70
C LEU A 240 6.68 -10.29 -16.11
N PHE A 241 5.72 -9.51 -15.59
CA PHE A 241 4.55 -10.00 -14.86
C PHE A 241 3.24 -9.82 -15.63
N GLN A 242 3.25 -9.63 -16.95
CA GLN A 242 2.02 -9.39 -17.74
C GLN A 242 0.95 -10.48 -17.57
N LYS A 243 1.34 -11.76 -17.38
CA LYS A 243 0.40 -12.86 -17.10
C LYS A 243 0.13 -13.05 -15.61
N ASN A 244 0.70 -12.22 -14.75
CA ASN A 244 0.51 -12.26 -13.30
C ASN A 244 -0.68 -11.40 -12.89
N ILE A 245 -1.76 -12.04 -12.43
CA ILE A 245 -3.01 -11.35 -12.08
C ILE A 245 -2.86 -10.48 -10.83
N ARG A 246 -1.83 -10.71 -9.98
CA ARG A 246 -1.53 -9.86 -8.81
C ARG A 246 -0.72 -8.60 -9.15
N GLY A 247 -0.16 -8.48 -10.35
CA GLY A 247 0.74 -7.38 -10.70
C GLY A 247 1.96 -7.26 -9.77
N VAL A 248 2.72 -6.17 -9.90
CA VAL A 248 3.69 -5.77 -8.86
C VAL A 248 2.90 -5.03 -7.79
N LEU A 249 2.49 -5.76 -6.74
CA LEU A 249 1.98 -5.12 -5.53
C LEU A 249 3.07 -4.16 -5.02
N GLY A 250 2.75 -2.88 -4.85
CA GLY A 250 3.68 -1.88 -4.28
C GLY A 250 4.16 -2.29 -2.87
N ASP A 251 5.24 -1.68 -2.37
CA ASP A 251 6.01 -2.18 -1.22
C ASP A 251 5.16 -2.68 -0.05
N THR A 252 5.17 -3.99 0.16
CA THR A 252 4.50 -4.66 1.27
C THR A 252 5.53 -5.06 2.34
N ASN A 253 5.07 -5.50 3.51
CA ASN A 253 5.98 -6.05 4.53
C ASN A 253 6.79 -7.26 4.02
N VAL A 254 6.27 -7.99 3.03
CA VAL A 254 7.06 -9.02 2.32
C VAL A 254 8.25 -8.38 1.61
N ASN A 255 8.05 -7.27 0.90
CA ASN A 255 9.13 -6.58 0.20
C ASN A 255 10.18 -6.07 1.19
N LEU A 256 9.77 -5.56 2.35
CA LEU A 256 10.70 -5.14 3.41
C LEU A 256 11.47 -6.34 4.01
N GLU A 257 10.83 -7.47 4.25
CA GLU A 257 11.50 -8.70 4.71
C GLU A 257 12.50 -9.22 3.68
N ILE A 258 12.12 -9.23 2.40
CA ILE A 258 13.01 -9.60 1.29
C ILE A 258 14.19 -8.63 1.21
N ALA A 259 13.97 -7.32 1.25
CA ALA A 259 15.02 -6.31 1.21
C ALA A 259 15.98 -6.45 2.41
N ASN A 260 15.45 -6.65 3.62
CA ASN A 260 16.26 -6.93 4.81
C ASN A 260 17.11 -8.19 4.66
N SER A 261 16.58 -9.25 4.02
CA SER A 261 17.34 -10.47 3.78
C SER A 261 18.47 -10.26 2.76
N LEU A 262 18.26 -9.46 1.70
CA LEU A 262 19.31 -9.05 0.76
C LEU A 262 20.40 -8.25 1.46
N GLU A 263 20.01 -7.32 2.34
CA GLU A 263 20.95 -6.40 2.98
C GLU A 263 21.79 -7.06 4.07
N LYS A 264 21.14 -7.87 4.93
CA LYS A 264 21.73 -8.38 6.18
C LYS A 264 22.23 -9.81 6.08
N GLN A 265 21.60 -10.66 5.27
CA GLN A 265 21.88 -12.10 5.23
C GLN A 265 21.79 -12.68 3.79
N PRO A 266 22.52 -12.14 2.80
CA PRO A 266 22.40 -12.55 1.39
C PRO A 266 22.75 -14.04 1.16
N GLU A 267 23.69 -14.59 1.93
CA GLU A 267 24.16 -15.99 1.85
C GLU A 267 23.04 -17.03 2.11
N VAL A 268 22.03 -16.68 2.92
CA VAL A 268 20.91 -17.58 3.26
C VAL A 268 19.62 -17.20 2.52
N PHE A 269 19.68 -16.25 1.59
CA PHE A 269 18.52 -15.73 0.86
C PHE A 269 17.71 -16.85 0.19
N TRP A 270 18.39 -17.87 -0.32
CA TRP A 270 17.79 -19.05 -0.93
C TRP A 270 16.79 -19.77 0.00
N PHE A 271 17.07 -19.82 1.30
CA PHE A 271 16.23 -20.49 2.30
C PHE A 271 15.06 -19.63 2.78
N LEU A 272 15.17 -18.30 2.65
CA LEU A 272 14.18 -17.34 3.15
C LEU A 272 13.14 -16.97 2.10
N ASN A 273 13.36 -17.32 0.84
CA ASN A 273 12.51 -16.92 -0.28
C ASN A 273 11.85 -18.13 -0.97
N ASN A 274 10.58 -17.98 -1.34
CA ASN A 274 9.81 -19.02 -2.01
C ASN A 274 10.24 -19.27 -3.47
N GLY A 275 11.01 -18.36 -4.06
CA GLY A 275 11.55 -18.46 -5.41
C GLY A 275 10.68 -17.81 -6.50
N ILE A 276 11.01 -18.13 -7.76
CA ILE A 276 10.40 -17.57 -8.96
C ILE A 276 9.82 -18.70 -9.80
N THR A 277 8.58 -18.54 -10.29
CA THR A 277 8.01 -19.44 -11.30
C THR A 277 7.75 -18.67 -12.59
N LEU A 278 8.41 -19.13 -13.66
CA LEU A 278 8.24 -18.64 -15.02
C LEU A 278 7.42 -19.63 -15.83
N ILE A 279 6.51 -19.11 -16.65
CA ILE A 279 5.92 -19.84 -17.77
C ILE A 279 6.51 -19.30 -19.07
N CYS A 280 6.78 -20.16 -20.03
CA CYS A 280 7.32 -19.81 -21.33
C CYS A 280 6.68 -20.67 -22.42
N ASN A 281 6.75 -20.22 -23.67
CA ASN A 281 6.28 -21.04 -24.79
C ASN A 281 7.19 -22.26 -24.93
N THR A 282 8.50 -22.03 -25.08
CA THR A 282 9.52 -23.08 -25.15
C THR A 282 10.70 -22.78 -24.22
N ALA A 283 11.39 -23.82 -23.76
CA ALA A 283 12.68 -23.71 -23.09
C ALA A 283 13.62 -24.80 -23.60
N ALA A 284 14.79 -24.41 -24.11
CA ALA A 284 15.78 -25.33 -24.65
C ALA A 284 17.15 -25.11 -24.00
N LYS A 285 17.80 -26.20 -23.57
CA LYS A 285 19.16 -26.14 -23.04
C LYS A 285 20.15 -25.88 -24.18
N ASN A 286 20.99 -24.87 -24.04
CA ASN A 286 22.12 -24.63 -24.93
C ASN A 286 23.17 -25.74 -24.73
N MET A 287 23.92 -26.11 -25.78
CA MET A 287 24.93 -27.18 -25.71
C MET A 287 26.18 -26.81 -24.87
N VAL A 288 26.23 -25.60 -24.32
CA VAL A 288 27.29 -25.10 -23.43
C VAL A 288 27.18 -25.80 -22.06
N GLY A 289 28.29 -26.41 -21.58
CA GLY A 289 28.34 -27.10 -20.28
C GLY A 289 28.01 -28.61 -20.30
N GLY A 290 27.77 -29.20 -21.47
CA GLY A 290 27.61 -30.66 -21.63
C GLY A 290 26.40 -31.23 -20.88
N ALA A 291 26.48 -32.49 -20.42
CA ALA A 291 25.40 -33.17 -19.70
C ALA A 291 25.32 -32.80 -18.19
N SER A 292 26.20 -31.92 -17.70
CA SER A 292 26.23 -31.55 -16.28
C SER A 292 24.93 -30.85 -15.85
N THR A 293 24.51 -31.17 -14.63
CA THR A 293 23.40 -30.53 -13.92
C THR A 293 23.89 -29.40 -12.99
N GLU A 294 25.19 -29.18 -12.86
CA GLU A 294 25.74 -28.12 -12.01
C GLU A 294 25.44 -26.73 -12.56
N ILE A 295 25.61 -26.54 -13.88
CA ILE A 295 25.31 -25.30 -14.60
C ILE A 295 24.68 -25.67 -15.94
N GLY A 296 23.56 -25.04 -16.28
CA GLY A 296 22.92 -25.16 -17.58
C GLY A 296 22.38 -23.82 -18.04
N GLN A 297 22.54 -23.51 -19.32
CA GLN A 297 22.00 -22.29 -19.92
C GLN A 297 20.77 -22.64 -20.76
N PHE A 298 19.66 -21.93 -20.56
CA PHE A 298 18.35 -22.24 -21.13
C PHE A 298 17.78 -21.06 -21.89
N THR A 299 17.63 -21.21 -23.20
CA THR A 299 16.95 -20.21 -24.02
C THR A 299 15.44 -20.43 -23.91
N CYS A 300 14.75 -19.45 -23.32
CA CYS A 300 13.33 -19.49 -23.01
C CYS A 300 12.60 -18.43 -23.84
N SER A 301 11.53 -18.83 -24.53
CA SER A 301 10.75 -17.92 -25.39
C SER A 301 9.46 -17.45 -24.74
N ASN A 302 9.09 -16.19 -24.97
CA ASN A 302 7.83 -15.60 -24.48
C ASN A 302 7.56 -15.83 -22.98
N ILE A 303 8.54 -15.52 -22.15
CA ILE A 303 8.50 -15.77 -20.71
C ILE A 303 7.51 -14.82 -20.01
N SER A 304 6.89 -15.31 -18.93
CA SER A 304 6.20 -14.48 -17.96
C SER A 304 6.33 -15.07 -16.56
N ILE A 305 6.57 -14.21 -15.58
CA ILE A 305 6.74 -14.54 -14.17
C ILE A 305 5.36 -14.56 -13.49
N VAL A 306 4.88 -15.76 -13.18
CA VAL A 306 3.57 -16.00 -12.57
C VAL A 306 3.62 -16.16 -11.05
N ASN A 307 4.83 -16.31 -10.48
CA ASN A 307 5.12 -16.27 -9.04
C ASN A 307 6.51 -15.65 -8.82
N GLY A 308 6.69 -14.89 -7.74
CA GLY A 308 7.96 -14.23 -7.40
C GLY A 308 8.04 -12.77 -7.81
N ALA A 309 6.92 -12.10 -8.14
CA ALA A 309 6.90 -10.71 -8.56
C ALA A 309 7.56 -9.77 -7.54
N GLN A 310 7.25 -9.95 -6.26
CA GLN A 310 7.83 -9.18 -5.15
C GLN A 310 9.33 -9.43 -4.99
N THR A 311 9.78 -10.69 -5.10
CA THR A 311 11.20 -11.06 -5.05
C THR A 311 11.97 -10.40 -6.19
N VAL A 312 11.48 -10.51 -7.43
CA VAL A 312 12.12 -9.92 -8.61
C VAL A 312 12.14 -8.39 -8.53
N SER A 313 11.03 -7.75 -8.15
CA SER A 313 10.97 -6.29 -8.04
C SER A 313 11.85 -5.76 -6.91
N THR A 314 11.92 -6.46 -5.77
CA THR A 314 12.76 -6.05 -4.64
C THR A 314 14.24 -6.24 -4.94
N ILE A 315 14.64 -7.37 -5.55
CA ILE A 315 16.02 -7.56 -6.06
C ILE A 315 16.35 -6.47 -7.08
N GLY A 316 15.43 -6.21 -8.00
CA GLY A 316 15.57 -5.18 -9.03
C GLY A 316 15.86 -3.79 -8.47
N ARG A 317 15.02 -3.33 -7.53
CA ARG A 317 15.21 -2.03 -6.86
C ARG A 317 16.46 -1.98 -6.00
N PHE A 318 16.75 -3.05 -5.26
CA PHE A 318 17.96 -3.15 -4.45
C PHE A 318 19.23 -3.06 -5.30
N GLY A 319 19.25 -3.72 -6.46
CA GLY A 319 20.39 -3.67 -7.39
C GLY A 319 20.57 -2.31 -8.09
N GLU A 320 19.53 -1.47 -8.17
CA GLU A 320 19.65 -0.08 -8.64
C GLU A 320 20.48 0.78 -7.65
N GLU A 321 20.50 0.41 -6.37
CA GLU A 321 21.28 1.06 -5.31
C GLU A 321 22.67 0.40 -5.11
N ASP A 322 22.72 -0.92 -4.96
CA ASP A 322 23.94 -1.71 -4.75
C ASP A 322 23.83 -3.12 -5.36
N SER A 323 24.41 -3.31 -6.55
CA SER A 323 24.41 -4.59 -7.25
C SER A 323 25.45 -5.58 -6.71
N SER A 324 26.44 -5.15 -5.92
CA SER A 324 27.59 -5.99 -5.53
C SER A 324 27.18 -7.15 -4.61
N LYS A 325 26.22 -6.92 -3.71
CA LYS A 325 25.70 -7.94 -2.81
C LYS A 325 24.86 -9.02 -3.51
N LEU A 326 24.40 -8.77 -4.75
CA LEU A 326 23.60 -9.75 -5.49
C LEU A 326 24.43 -10.93 -6.01
N GLU A 327 25.75 -10.81 -6.04
CA GLU A 327 26.66 -11.88 -6.50
C GLU A 327 26.56 -13.15 -5.64
N SER A 328 26.33 -13.02 -4.32
CA SER A 328 26.16 -14.16 -3.40
C SER A 328 24.69 -14.61 -3.25
N VAL A 329 23.75 -13.90 -3.89
CA VAL A 329 22.32 -14.21 -3.79
C VAL A 329 21.93 -15.25 -4.84
N PHE A 330 21.33 -16.35 -4.39
CA PHE A 330 20.70 -17.35 -5.26
C PHE A 330 19.22 -17.49 -4.94
N VAL A 331 18.40 -17.62 -5.98
CA VAL A 331 16.94 -17.71 -5.87
C VAL A 331 16.46 -19.02 -6.50
N PRO A 332 15.64 -19.83 -5.81
CA PRO A 332 15.02 -21.00 -6.43
C PRO A 332 14.15 -20.60 -7.63
N VAL A 333 14.28 -21.31 -8.75
CA VAL A 333 13.53 -21.01 -9.98
C VAL A 333 12.88 -22.27 -10.57
N ARG A 334 11.66 -22.11 -11.08
CA ARG A 334 10.95 -23.09 -11.91
C ARG A 334 10.60 -22.46 -13.26
N ILE A 335 10.92 -23.14 -14.35
CA ILE A 335 10.60 -22.75 -15.73
C ILE A 335 9.65 -23.80 -16.30
N ILE A 336 8.43 -23.41 -16.65
CA ILE A 336 7.40 -24.34 -17.15
C ILE A 336 7.11 -24.01 -18.62
N THR A 337 7.26 -25.00 -19.48
CA THR A 337 6.96 -24.87 -20.92
C THR A 337 5.50 -25.15 -21.21
N LEU A 338 4.94 -24.41 -22.16
CA LEU A 338 3.53 -24.48 -22.57
C LEU A 338 3.34 -25.09 -23.96
N ASP A 339 4.41 -25.36 -24.72
CA ASP A 339 4.35 -25.91 -26.09
C ASP A 339 3.63 -27.25 -26.21
N LYS A 340 3.71 -28.09 -25.17
CA LYS A 340 3.05 -29.40 -25.10
C LYS A 340 1.89 -29.47 -24.12
N ALA A 341 1.50 -28.33 -23.54
CA ALA A 341 0.47 -28.29 -22.51
C ALA A 341 -0.93 -28.05 -23.11
N GLU A 342 -1.98 -28.43 -22.37
CA GLU A 342 -3.35 -28.05 -22.71
C GLU A 342 -3.50 -26.52 -22.77
N SER A 343 -4.41 -26.03 -23.63
CA SER A 343 -4.56 -24.59 -23.91
C SER A 343 -4.86 -23.72 -22.68
N ASP A 344 -5.42 -24.30 -21.62
CA ASP A 344 -5.76 -23.60 -20.37
C ASP A 344 -4.72 -23.82 -19.24
N PHE A 345 -3.67 -24.62 -19.48
CA PHE A 345 -2.73 -25.04 -18.44
C PHE A 345 -1.94 -23.86 -17.86
N GLY A 346 -1.50 -22.92 -18.72
CA GLY A 346 -0.84 -21.68 -18.27
C GLY A 346 -1.74 -20.82 -17.37
N GLN A 347 -3.04 -20.75 -17.67
CA GLN A 347 -4.02 -20.05 -16.84
C GLN A 347 -4.24 -20.77 -15.51
N LYS A 348 -4.31 -22.11 -15.51
CA LYS A 348 -4.40 -22.93 -14.29
C LYS A 348 -3.20 -22.70 -13.38
N ILE A 349 -1.97 -22.72 -13.91
CA ILE A 349 -0.73 -22.45 -13.15
C ILE A 349 -0.76 -21.04 -12.57
N THR A 350 -1.11 -20.06 -13.39
CA THR A 350 -1.20 -18.66 -12.99
C THR A 350 -2.21 -18.50 -11.86
N LYS A 351 -3.42 -19.03 -12.02
CA LYS A 351 -4.47 -18.98 -11.01
C LYS A 351 -4.01 -19.66 -9.72
N ALA A 352 -3.49 -20.89 -9.80
CA ALA A 352 -3.05 -21.65 -8.64
C ALA A 352 -1.96 -20.93 -7.85
N ASN A 353 -0.92 -20.41 -8.51
CA ASN A 353 0.14 -19.63 -7.87
C ASN A 353 -0.39 -18.33 -7.25
N ASN A 354 -1.36 -17.68 -7.90
CA ASN A 354 -1.98 -16.45 -7.41
C ASN A 354 -3.04 -16.67 -6.33
N THR A 355 -3.59 -17.88 -6.18
CA THR A 355 -4.58 -18.23 -5.15
C THR A 355 -3.97 -18.90 -3.93
N GLN A 356 -2.65 -19.16 -3.91
CA GLN A 356 -1.99 -19.58 -2.68
C GLN A 356 -2.12 -18.47 -1.64
N ASN A 357 -2.82 -18.76 -0.55
CA ASN A 357 -2.97 -17.86 0.58
C ASN A 357 -1.65 -17.77 1.32
N ARG A 358 -1.16 -16.54 1.53
CA ARG A 358 0.00 -16.29 2.38
C ARG A 358 -0.35 -16.70 3.81
N VAL A 359 0.51 -17.51 4.43
CA VAL A 359 0.46 -17.73 5.89
C VAL A 359 0.81 -16.39 6.55
N GLU A 360 -0.11 -15.83 7.31
CA GLU A 360 0.09 -14.61 8.08
C GLU A 360 0.47 -14.96 9.52
N ASN A 361 1.05 -13.99 10.23
CA ASN A 361 1.38 -14.14 11.65
C ASN A 361 0.14 -14.53 12.48
N ARG A 362 -1.05 -14.08 12.05
CA ARG A 362 -2.35 -14.50 12.60
C ARG A 362 -2.55 -16.02 12.60
N ASP A 363 -2.12 -16.73 11.56
CA ASP A 363 -2.41 -18.16 11.42
C ASP A 363 -1.67 -18.97 12.50
N PHE A 364 -0.46 -18.54 12.87
CA PHE A 364 0.32 -19.15 13.95
C PHE A 364 -0.31 -18.97 15.34
N VAL A 365 -1.13 -17.93 15.53
CA VAL A 365 -1.88 -17.69 16.77
C VAL A 365 -2.83 -18.85 17.08
N THR A 366 -3.27 -19.62 16.08
CA THR A 366 -4.10 -20.83 16.27
C THR A 366 -3.39 -21.88 17.12
N PHE A 367 -2.06 -21.89 17.14
CA PHE A 367 -1.27 -22.84 17.94
C PHE A 367 -0.94 -22.33 19.34
N ASP A 368 -1.32 -21.10 19.70
CA ASP A 368 -1.07 -20.54 21.02
C ASP A 368 -1.97 -21.20 22.08
N PRO A 369 -1.40 -21.77 23.17
CA PRO A 369 -2.19 -22.41 24.22
C PRO A 369 -3.17 -21.45 24.92
N GLU A 370 -2.79 -20.18 25.10
CA GLU A 370 -3.68 -19.20 25.75
C GLU A 370 -4.91 -18.89 24.91
N GLN A 371 -4.77 -18.82 23.57
CA GLN A 371 -5.91 -18.62 22.66
C GLN A 371 -6.85 -19.81 22.65
N SER A 372 -6.29 -21.03 22.67
CA SER A 372 -7.09 -22.26 22.79
C SER A 372 -7.86 -22.28 24.12
N ARG A 373 -7.21 -21.94 25.24
CA ARG A 373 -7.85 -21.81 26.56
C ARG A 373 -8.98 -20.78 26.54
N ILE A 374 -8.72 -19.58 26.03
CA ILE A 374 -9.71 -18.49 25.92
C ILE A 374 -10.92 -18.93 25.10
N ARG A 375 -10.70 -19.59 23.95
CA ARG A 375 -11.77 -20.12 23.10
C ARG A 375 -12.61 -21.15 23.85
N ASP A 376 -11.97 -22.10 24.53
CA ASP A 376 -12.67 -23.18 25.21
C ASP A 376 -13.48 -22.64 26.41
N GLU A 377 -12.95 -21.66 27.15
CA GLU A 377 -13.70 -20.92 28.19
C GLU A 377 -14.95 -20.23 27.63
N LEU A 378 -14.82 -19.56 26.48
CA LEU A 378 -15.93 -18.85 25.84
C LEU A 378 -16.98 -19.79 25.26
N LEU A 379 -16.56 -20.93 24.72
CA LEU A 379 -17.46 -21.94 24.17
C LEU A 379 -18.38 -22.50 25.26
N ILE A 380 -17.86 -22.71 26.47
CA ILE A 380 -18.66 -23.12 27.65
C ILE A 380 -19.75 -22.08 27.97
N ASP A 381 -19.44 -20.80 27.76
CA ASP A 381 -20.38 -19.68 27.93
C ASP A 381 -21.32 -19.47 26.72
N GLY A 382 -21.23 -20.33 25.69
CA GLY A 382 -22.02 -20.22 24.46
C GLY A 382 -21.57 -19.10 23.52
N ILE A 383 -20.32 -18.65 23.64
CA ILE A 383 -19.73 -17.59 22.83
C ILE A 383 -18.74 -18.20 21.82
N ASP A 384 -18.93 -17.92 20.53
CA ASP A 384 -18.10 -18.46 19.45
C ASP A 384 -16.91 -17.55 19.17
N TYR A 385 -15.71 -17.96 19.62
CA TYR A 385 -14.46 -17.25 19.36
C TYR A 385 -13.62 -17.94 18.28
N ARG A 386 -13.43 -17.26 17.13
CA ARG A 386 -12.74 -17.82 15.96
C ARG A 386 -11.33 -17.25 15.78
N ILE A 387 -10.34 -18.12 15.97
CA ILE A 387 -8.93 -17.76 15.83
C ILE A 387 -8.50 -17.79 14.35
N SER A 388 -8.81 -18.90 13.68
CA SER A 388 -8.50 -19.14 12.27
C SER A 388 -9.35 -18.29 11.32
N ARG A 389 -8.86 -18.08 10.10
CA ARG A 389 -9.58 -17.33 9.07
C ARG A 389 -10.83 -18.10 8.63
N GLY A 390 -11.95 -17.40 8.57
CA GLY A 390 -13.23 -17.92 8.09
C GLY A 390 -14.26 -16.81 8.05
N VAL A 391 -15.33 -17.01 7.29
CA VAL A 391 -16.47 -16.07 7.24
C VAL A 391 -17.44 -16.46 8.36
N PHE A 392 -17.94 -15.48 9.10
CA PHE A 392 -19.08 -15.70 9.98
C PHE A 392 -20.31 -16.00 9.12
N GLU A 393 -21.00 -17.12 9.36
CA GLU A 393 -22.27 -17.38 8.68
C GLU A 393 -23.35 -16.37 9.10
N LYS A 394 -23.21 -15.81 10.31
CA LYS A 394 -23.96 -14.67 10.84
C LYS A 394 -23.05 -13.84 11.75
N GLU A 395 -22.93 -12.54 11.49
CA GLU A 395 -22.42 -11.59 12.48
C GLU A 395 -23.48 -11.44 13.57
N ASP A 396 -23.21 -12.00 14.75
CA ASP A 396 -24.09 -11.85 15.90
C ASP A 396 -23.36 -11.30 17.12
N GLN A 397 -24.13 -11.03 18.17
CA GLN A 397 -23.60 -10.44 19.40
C GLN A 397 -22.78 -11.41 20.26
N VAL A 398 -22.77 -12.71 19.93
CA VAL A 398 -22.15 -13.79 20.71
C VAL A 398 -21.04 -14.50 19.95
N SER A 399 -20.58 -13.92 18.85
CA SER A 399 -19.45 -14.39 18.07
C SER A 399 -18.48 -13.25 17.75
N PHE A 400 -17.18 -13.55 17.71
CA PHE A 400 -16.13 -12.60 17.31
C PHE A 400 -14.85 -13.32 16.91
N ASP A 401 -13.97 -12.64 16.19
CA ASP A 401 -12.71 -13.21 15.69
C ASP A 401 -11.45 -12.66 16.40
N LEU A 402 -10.29 -13.20 16.03
CA LEU A 402 -9.01 -12.74 16.55
C LEU A 402 -8.69 -11.27 16.25
N ILE A 403 -9.20 -10.68 15.16
CA ILE A 403 -8.98 -9.25 14.85
C ILE A 403 -9.78 -8.40 15.83
N GLU A 404 -11.05 -8.72 16.05
CA GLU A 404 -11.90 -8.01 17.02
C GLU A 404 -11.34 -8.16 18.43
N SER A 405 -10.95 -9.38 18.82
CA SER A 405 -10.40 -9.65 20.14
C SER A 405 -9.12 -8.85 20.37
N THR A 406 -8.18 -8.90 19.43
CA THR A 406 -6.89 -8.17 19.49
C THR A 406 -7.13 -6.67 19.51
N THR A 407 -8.07 -6.15 18.71
CA THR A 407 -8.41 -4.72 18.67
C THR A 407 -8.91 -4.24 20.02
N ALA A 408 -9.88 -4.95 20.60
CA ALA A 408 -10.52 -4.57 21.84
C ALA A 408 -9.58 -4.67 23.04
N THR A 409 -8.82 -5.77 23.15
CA THR A 409 -7.86 -5.96 24.25
C THR A 409 -6.65 -5.04 24.12
N SER A 410 -6.23 -4.66 22.90
CA SER A 410 -5.24 -3.61 22.67
C SER A 410 -5.72 -2.26 23.20
N CYS A 411 -6.96 -1.86 22.90
CA CYS A 411 -7.53 -0.62 23.40
C CYS A 411 -7.74 -0.66 24.93
N ALA A 412 -8.03 -1.83 25.50
CA ALA A 412 -8.15 -2.02 26.94
C ALA A 412 -6.81 -2.12 27.69
N SER A 413 -5.67 -2.18 26.98
CA SER A 413 -4.35 -2.42 27.59
C SER A 413 -3.81 -1.24 28.41
N GLY A 414 -4.32 -0.02 28.17
CA GLY A 414 -3.75 1.21 28.74
C GLY A 414 -2.41 1.62 28.10
N ASP A 415 -1.97 0.96 27.02
CA ASP A 415 -0.67 1.19 26.38
C ASP A 415 -0.85 1.81 24.98
N VAL A 416 -0.48 3.09 24.85
CA VAL A 416 -0.56 3.83 23.59
C VAL A 416 0.30 3.16 22.50
N SER A 417 1.43 2.55 22.85
CA SER A 417 2.32 1.92 21.87
C SER A 417 1.65 0.72 21.17
N ILE A 418 0.83 -0.04 21.91
CA ILE A 418 0.07 -1.16 21.37
C ILE A 418 -1.05 -0.66 20.45
N VAL A 419 -1.77 0.39 20.87
CA VAL A 419 -2.85 1.00 20.07
C VAL A 419 -2.32 1.60 18.77
N VAL A 420 -1.15 2.23 18.81
CA VAL A 420 -0.48 2.75 17.60
C VAL A 420 -0.02 1.61 16.71
N GLN A 421 0.56 0.54 17.27
CA GLN A 421 0.96 -0.64 16.49
C GLN A 421 -0.24 -1.31 15.82
N LEU A 422 -1.39 -1.42 16.51
CA LEU A 422 -2.66 -1.88 15.96
C LEU A 422 -3.08 -1.07 14.73
N LYS A 423 -2.95 0.26 14.77
CA LYS A 423 -3.32 1.17 13.67
C LYS A 423 -2.33 1.12 12.49
N ARG A 424 -1.03 0.92 12.78
CA ARG A 424 0.02 0.78 11.76
C ARG A 424 -0.08 -0.56 11.05
N GLU A 425 0.00 -1.64 11.81
CA GLU A 425 0.05 -3.02 11.32
C GLU A 425 -0.33 -3.99 12.46
N ILE A 426 -1.58 -4.43 12.47
CA ILE A 426 -2.08 -5.42 13.45
C ILE A 426 -1.26 -6.73 13.43
N GLY A 427 -0.74 -7.12 12.27
CA GLY A 427 0.09 -8.33 12.12
C GLY A 427 1.31 -8.35 13.04
N LYS A 428 1.93 -7.19 13.30
CA LYS A 428 3.06 -7.04 14.23
C LYS A 428 2.72 -7.36 15.68
N LEU A 429 1.45 -7.30 16.05
CA LEU A 429 1.01 -7.73 17.38
C LEU A 429 1.13 -9.24 17.55
N TRP A 430 1.25 -10.00 16.46
CA TRP A 430 1.37 -11.45 16.45
C TRP A 430 2.74 -11.95 15.96
N ASP A 431 3.71 -11.06 15.68
CA ASP A 431 5.05 -11.43 15.18
C ASP A 431 5.79 -12.37 16.12
N ASN A 432 5.61 -12.21 17.43
CA ASN A 432 6.23 -13.07 18.44
C ASN A 432 5.26 -13.32 19.61
N LEU A 433 4.74 -14.55 19.68
CA LEU A 433 3.74 -14.95 20.67
C LEU A 433 4.31 -15.12 22.08
N GLU A 434 5.63 -15.06 22.25
CA GLU A 434 6.32 -15.22 23.54
C GLU A 434 6.73 -13.89 24.19
N LYS A 435 6.58 -12.76 23.49
CA LYS A 435 7.04 -11.44 23.97
C LYS A 435 5.98 -10.36 23.82
N ALA A 436 6.27 -9.18 24.37
CA ALA A 436 5.50 -7.98 24.06
C ALA A 436 5.63 -7.64 22.56
N PRO A 437 4.60 -7.06 21.92
CA PRO A 437 3.34 -6.61 22.53
C PRO A 437 2.32 -7.75 22.78
N TYR A 438 2.44 -8.92 22.14
CA TYR A 438 1.46 -10.01 22.25
C TYR A 438 1.15 -10.40 23.70
N LYS A 439 2.16 -10.74 24.50
CA LYS A 439 1.97 -11.18 25.90
C LYS A 439 1.42 -10.10 26.84
N LYS A 440 1.47 -8.82 26.46
CA LYS A 440 0.78 -7.75 27.22
C LYS A 440 -0.74 -7.82 27.07
N ILE A 441 -1.22 -8.41 25.98
CA ILE A 441 -2.62 -8.47 25.58
C ILE A 441 -3.22 -9.85 25.87
N PHE A 442 -2.46 -10.91 25.57
CA PHE A 442 -2.86 -12.30 25.76
C PHE A 442 -1.83 -13.04 26.62
N ASN A 443 -2.24 -13.40 27.83
CA ASN A 443 -1.43 -14.13 28.80
C ASN A 443 -2.32 -14.99 29.72
N GLN A 444 -1.71 -15.70 30.66
CA GLN A 444 -2.40 -16.58 31.62
C GLN A 444 -3.47 -15.88 32.47
N GLN A 445 -3.39 -14.56 32.65
CA GLN A 445 -4.40 -13.79 33.41
C GLN A 445 -5.55 -13.29 32.51
N THR A 446 -5.41 -13.43 31.20
CA THR A 446 -6.41 -12.99 30.22
C THR A 446 -7.49 -14.06 30.08
N THR A 447 -8.61 -13.89 30.78
CA THR A 447 -9.73 -14.84 30.72
C THR A 447 -10.58 -14.63 29.47
N GLY A 448 -11.29 -15.67 29.01
CA GLY A 448 -12.23 -15.55 27.91
C GLY A 448 -13.29 -14.49 28.17
N ARG A 449 -13.83 -14.46 29.41
CA ARG A 449 -14.79 -13.43 29.83
C ARG A 449 -14.23 -12.01 29.71
N TYR A 450 -12.97 -11.79 30.08
CA TYR A 450 -12.32 -10.49 29.91
C TYR A 450 -12.28 -10.08 28.44
N VAL A 451 -11.82 -10.98 27.57
CA VAL A 451 -11.75 -10.72 26.12
C VAL A 451 -13.13 -10.38 25.55
N TYR A 452 -14.14 -11.17 25.86
CA TYR A 452 -15.51 -10.93 25.37
C TYR A 452 -16.07 -9.59 25.86
N ASN A 453 -15.88 -9.24 27.13
CA ASN A 453 -16.34 -7.97 27.67
C ASN A 453 -15.61 -6.77 27.03
N CYS A 454 -14.31 -6.90 26.73
CA CYS A 454 -13.57 -5.91 25.95
C CYS A 454 -14.17 -5.77 24.54
N VAL A 455 -14.43 -6.87 23.84
CA VAL A 455 -15.04 -6.85 22.48
C VAL A 455 -16.40 -6.17 22.49
N ARG A 456 -17.28 -6.53 23.45
CA ARG A 456 -18.59 -5.89 23.62
C ARG A 456 -18.48 -4.39 23.86
N THR A 457 -17.54 -3.97 24.71
CA THR A 457 -17.28 -2.55 24.96
C THR A 457 -16.80 -1.85 23.70
N GLN A 458 -15.85 -2.45 22.97
CA GLN A 458 -15.30 -1.88 21.75
C GLN A 458 -16.37 -1.73 20.66
N ARG A 459 -17.29 -2.68 20.51
CA ARG A 459 -18.43 -2.58 19.58
C ARG A 459 -19.33 -1.39 19.89
N ILE A 460 -19.61 -1.13 21.17
CA ILE A 460 -20.39 0.05 21.59
C ILE A 460 -19.64 1.35 21.26
N ILE A 461 -18.33 1.39 21.54
CA ILE A 461 -17.48 2.55 21.20
C ILE A 461 -17.47 2.79 19.68
N ASP A 462 -17.27 1.74 18.89
CA ASP A 462 -17.22 1.82 17.42
C ASP A 462 -18.59 2.28 16.85
N GLN A 463 -19.70 1.81 17.43
CA GLN A 463 -21.04 2.27 17.07
C GLN A 463 -21.25 3.76 17.38
N ALA A 464 -20.89 4.22 18.58
CA ALA A 464 -20.99 5.64 18.95
C ALA A 464 -20.08 6.54 18.10
N ILE A 465 -18.87 6.06 17.77
CA ILE A 465 -17.97 6.73 16.82
C ILE A 465 -18.65 6.85 15.45
N LYS A 466 -19.30 5.78 14.97
CA LYS A 466 -19.97 5.79 13.68
C LYS A 466 -21.16 6.75 13.65
N GLU A 467 -21.91 6.83 14.74
CA GLU A 467 -23.01 7.78 14.90
C GLU A 467 -22.51 9.24 14.83
N ILE A 468 -21.41 9.57 15.51
CA ILE A 468 -20.81 10.90 15.42
C ILE A 468 -20.27 11.15 14.01
N GLU A 469 -19.53 10.19 13.42
CA GLU A 469 -19.01 10.29 12.05
C GLU A 469 -20.11 10.65 11.04
N ASN A 470 -21.29 10.05 11.16
CA ASN A 470 -22.43 10.29 10.28
C ASN A 470 -23.03 11.71 10.43
N THR A 471 -22.76 12.41 11.53
CA THR A 471 -23.22 13.79 11.77
C THR A 471 -22.22 14.86 11.33
N LEU A 472 -20.97 14.47 11.05
CA LEU A 472 -19.92 15.39 10.65
C LEU A 472 -19.99 15.69 9.16
N GLU A 473 -19.71 16.94 8.81
CA GLU A 473 -19.40 17.30 7.43
C GLU A 473 -18.11 16.59 7.00
N GLN A 474 -18.05 16.22 5.72
CA GLN A 474 -16.86 15.59 5.17
C GLN A 474 -15.68 16.57 5.28
N GLY A 475 -14.64 16.21 6.04
CA GLY A 475 -13.72 17.22 6.55
C GLY A 475 -12.55 16.68 7.35
N ARG A 476 -11.75 17.61 7.89
CA ARG A 476 -10.67 17.31 8.83
C ARG A 476 -11.21 16.62 10.08
N ASP A 477 -12.33 17.09 10.62
CA ASP A 477 -13.01 16.52 11.79
C ASP A 477 -13.42 15.06 11.58
N GLN A 478 -13.97 14.75 10.40
CA GLN A 478 -14.29 13.38 10.01
C GLN A 478 -13.00 12.51 9.93
N GLY A 479 -11.92 13.06 9.37
CA GLY A 479 -10.62 12.40 9.40
C GLY A 479 -10.13 12.13 10.83
N ILE A 480 -10.30 13.09 11.75
CA ILE A 480 -9.88 12.97 13.15
C ILE A 480 -10.63 11.83 13.84
N ILE A 481 -11.95 11.72 13.67
CA ILE A 481 -12.71 10.65 14.34
C ILE A 481 -12.40 9.27 13.75
N ILE A 482 -12.23 9.17 12.43
CA ILE A 482 -11.92 7.90 11.74
C ILE A 482 -10.51 7.39 12.11
N HIS A 483 -9.52 8.28 12.11
CA HIS A 483 -8.13 7.90 12.37
C HIS A 483 -7.79 7.85 13.87
N GLY A 484 -8.42 8.70 14.66
CA GLY A 484 -8.28 8.79 16.12
C GLY A 484 -9.13 7.81 16.92
N ASN A 485 -9.99 7.02 16.26
CA ASN A 485 -10.91 6.08 16.89
C ASN A 485 -10.28 5.17 17.96
N ARG A 486 -9.06 4.67 17.74
CA ARG A 486 -8.38 3.80 18.70
C ARG A 486 -7.80 4.56 19.90
N ILE A 487 -7.42 5.83 19.76
CA ILE A 487 -7.05 6.70 20.89
C ILE A 487 -8.27 7.03 21.74
N ILE A 488 -9.41 7.33 21.11
CA ILE A 488 -10.69 7.53 21.81
C ILE A 488 -11.06 6.25 22.59
N SER A 489 -10.93 5.09 21.95
CA SER A 489 -11.20 3.79 22.60
C SER A 489 -10.31 3.59 23.83
N LEU A 490 -9.01 3.86 23.71
CA LEU A 490 -8.05 3.76 24.82
C LEU A 490 -8.43 4.66 26.00
N LEU A 491 -8.78 5.93 25.74
CA LEU A 491 -9.20 6.89 26.77
C LEU A 491 -10.48 6.43 27.49
N ILE A 492 -11.44 5.87 26.74
CA ILE A 492 -12.67 5.34 27.33
C ILE A 492 -12.37 4.13 28.21
N PHE A 493 -11.57 3.17 27.73
CA PHE A 493 -11.19 1.98 28.51
C PHE A 493 -10.46 2.35 29.80
N GLU A 494 -9.60 3.37 29.78
CA GLU A 494 -8.92 3.85 30.99
C GLU A 494 -9.91 4.36 32.06
N GLY A 495 -11.01 4.99 31.62
CA GLY A 495 -12.09 5.43 32.51
C GLY A 495 -13.00 4.30 33.01
N LEU A 496 -12.83 3.06 32.52
CA LEU A 496 -13.62 1.90 32.90
C LEU A 496 -12.85 1.02 33.89
N ASN A 497 -13.56 0.41 34.84
CA ASN A 497 -12.96 -0.57 35.75
C ASN A 497 -12.86 -1.95 35.07
N THR A 498 -11.95 -2.07 34.12
CA THR A 498 -11.72 -3.29 33.31
C THR A 498 -11.33 -4.50 34.17
N LYS A 499 -10.85 -4.32 35.41
CA LYS A 499 -10.62 -5.43 36.36
C LYS A 499 -11.89 -6.23 36.64
N LYS A 500 -13.07 -5.59 36.60
CA LYS A 500 -14.36 -6.27 36.77
C LYS A 500 -14.73 -7.16 35.57
N TYR A 501 -14.07 -7.00 34.42
CA TYR A 501 -14.39 -7.77 33.22
C TYR A 501 -14.00 -9.25 33.36
N GLN A 502 -13.16 -9.59 34.34
CA GLN A 502 -12.76 -10.97 34.61
C GLN A 502 -13.81 -11.77 35.41
N THR A 503 -14.64 -11.10 36.23
CA THR A 503 -15.37 -11.78 37.34
C THR A 503 -16.89 -11.72 37.26
N GLY A 504 -17.50 -11.04 36.28
CA GLY A 504 -18.95 -10.90 36.19
C GLY A 504 -19.54 -10.79 34.79
N LYS A 505 -20.85 -11.06 34.68
CA LYS A 505 -21.66 -10.70 33.51
C LYS A 505 -21.88 -9.19 33.54
N PHE A 506 -21.19 -8.45 32.69
CA PHE A 506 -21.43 -7.03 32.51
C PHE A 506 -22.70 -6.86 31.67
N ASN A 507 -23.69 -6.12 32.16
CA ASN A 507 -24.92 -5.91 31.42
C ASN A 507 -24.72 -4.73 30.45
N PHE A 508 -24.36 -5.07 29.22
CA PHE A 508 -24.11 -4.12 28.13
C PHE A 508 -25.39 -3.51 27.54
N ASP A 509 -26.55 -4.09 27.81
CA ASP A 509 -27.82 -3.67 27.22
C ASP A 509 -28.57 -2.63 28.08
N LYS A 510 -27.91 -2.11 29.13
CA LYS A 510 -28.46 -1.03 29.95
C LYS A 510 -28.46 0.28 29.15
N PRO A 511 -29.63 0.92 28.92
CA PRO A 511 -29.69 2.18 28.19
C PRO A 511 -28.80 3.27 28.80
N GLU A 512 -28.69 3.35 30.12
CA GLU A 512 -27.87 4.36 30.80
C GLU A 512 -26.39 4.20 30.50
N LEU A 513 -25.91 2.95 30.36
CA LEU A 513 -24.53 2.67 29.99
C LEU A 513 -24.26 3.10 28.54
N LEU A 514 -25.17 2.78 27.61
CA LEU A 514 -25.02 3.14 26.20
C LEU A 514 -25.01 4.66 26.02
N ILE A 515 -25.93 5.37 26.67
CA ILE A 515 -25.99 6.84 26.67
C ILE A 515 -24.70 7.42 27.25
N SER A 516 -24.29 6.97 28.44
CA SER A 516 -23.07 7.46 29.08
C SER A 516 -21.80 7.19 28.26
N MET A 517 -21.71 6.04 27.59
CA MET A 517 -20.60 5.74 26.69
C MET A 517 -20.61 6.66 25.46
N GLY A 518 -21.78 6.89 24.84
CA GLY A 518 -21.92 7.80 23.71
C GLY A 518 -21.50 9.24 24.07
N GLU A 519 -21.92 9.73 25.23
CA GLU A 519 -21.52 11.06 25.74
C GLU A 519 -20.00 11.15 25.95
N LYS A 520 -19.37 10.13 26.53
CA LYS A 520 -17.91 10.08 26.70
C LYS A 520 -17.15 10.01 25.38
N VAL A 521 -17.64 9.26 24.40
CA VAL A 521 -17.05 9.23 23.04
C VAL A 521 -17.07 10.63 22.45
N LYS A 522 -18.20 11.34 22.56
CA LYS A 522 -18.35 12.71 22.09
C LYS A 522 -17.41 13.68 22.82
N GLU A 523 -17.32 13.58 24.14
CA GLU A 523 -16.40 14.39 24.96
C GLU A 523 -14.94 14.21 24.51
N PHE A 524 -14.47 12.96 24.43
CA PHE A 524 -13.09 12.69 24.02
C PHE A 524 -12.82 13.09 22.57
N PHE A 525 -13.81 12.97 21.68
CA PHE A 525 -13.69 13.46 20.32
C PHE A 525 -13.48 14.99 20.28
N GLU A 526 -14.26 15.77 21.03
CA GLU A 526 -14.08 17.23 21.08
C GLU A 526 -12.72 17.63 21.69
N LEU A 527 -12.29 16.96 22.77
CA LEU A 527 -10.96 17.19 23.34
C LEU A 527 -9.84 16.85 22.35
N LEU A 528 -10.00 15.76 21.60
CA LEU A 528 -9.04 15.33 20.59
C LEU A 528 -8.94 16.35 19.45
N LYS A 529 -10.07 16.91 19.00
CA LYS A 529 -10.10 18.01 18.01
C LYS A 529 -9.33 19.23 18.52
N ILE A 530 -9.63 19.69 19.73
CA ILE A 530 -8.97 20.85 20.33
C ILE A 530 -7.45 20.65 20.42
N GLU A 531 -7.01 19.47 20.84
CA GLU A 531 -5.59 19.12 20.93
C GLU A 531 -4.92 19.12 19.54
N ILE A 532 -5.59 18.54 18.54
CA ILE A 532 -5.06 18.47 17.17
C ILE A 532 -5.01 19.85 16.52
N ASP A 533 -6.05 20.67 16.66
CA ASP A 533 -6.06 22.01 16.08
C ASP A 533 -5.05 22.95 16.76
N ARG A 534 -4.77 22.75 18.06
CA ARG A 534 -3.79 23.55 18.78
C ARG A 534 -2.35 23.17 18.45
N ASN A 535 -2.04 21.87 18.47
CA ASN A 535 -0.65 21.38 18.44
C ASN A 535 -0.26 20.71 17.12
N TYR A 536 -1.24 20.39 16.26
CA TYR A 536 -1.07 19.59 15.04
C TYR A 536 -1.95 20.11 13.89
N SER A 537 -2.19 21.42 13.82
CA SER A 537 -3.10 22.07 12.84
C SER A 537 -2.75 21.76 11.37
N ASN A 538 -1.47 21.61 11.07
CA ASN A 538 -0.98 21.27 9.72
C ASN A 538 -0.66 19.77 9.56
N ALA A 539 -0.83 18.96 10.61
CA ALA A 539 -0.51 17.54 10.54
C ALA A 539 -1.49 16.79 9.65
N ILE A 540 -0.96 15.81 8.92
CA ILE A 540 -1.73 14.92 8.06
C ILE A 540 -2.39 13.85 8.93
N ILE A 541 -3.72 13.90 9.02
CA ILE A 541 -4.48 13.11 9.99
C ILE A 541 -4.26 11.58 9.86
N PRO A 542 -4.26 10.97 8.66
CA PRO A 542 -4.02 9.53 8.51
C PRO A 542 -2.66 9.05 9.06
N THR A 543 -1.63 9.90 9.02
CA THR A 543 -0.27 9.55 9.46
C THR A 543 -0.03 9.92 10.92
N LEU A 544 -0.69 10.98 11.40
CA LEU A 544 -0.60 11.46 12.77
C LEU A 544 -0.88 10.34 13.79
N PHE A 545 -1.97 9.61 13.58
CA PHE A 545 -2.41 8.52 14.48
C PHE A 545 -1.62 7.21 14.31
N LYS A 546 -0.61 7.20 13.44
CA LYS A 546 0.36 6.11 13.28
C LYS A 546 1.70 6.46 13.96
N ASN A 547 1.96 7.71 14.35
CA ASN A 547 3.20 8.09 15.02
C ASN A 547 3.10 7.88 16.54
N GLY A 548 3.94 6.98 17.08
CA GLY A 548 3.92 6.62 18.52
C GLY A 548 4.18 7.79 19.47
N THR A 549 5.18 8.63 19.17
CA THR A 549 5.55 9.77 20.02
C THR A 549 4.48 10.86 20.02
N LYS A 550 3.92 11.18 18.84
CA LYS A 550 2.83 12.16 18.73
C LYS A 550 1.55 11.65 19.41
N CYS A 551 1.19 10.38 19.20
CA CYS A 551 0.04 9.76 19.86
C CYS A 551 0.17 9.73 21.38
N GLN A 552 1.37 9.45 21.91
CA GLN A 552 1.62 9.49 23.36
C GLN A 552 1.35 10.89 23.93
N LYS A 553 1.85 11.94 23.27
CA LYS A 553 1.61 13.34 23.69
C LYS A 553 0.12 13.71 23.60
N ILE A 554 -0.55 13.36 22.50
CA ILE A 554 -1.98 13.60 22.31
C ILE A 554 -2.78 12.92 23.42
N TYR A 555 -2.51 11.64 23.68
CA TYR A 555 -3.15 10.88 24.75
C TYR A 555 -2.99 11.55 26.11
N GLU A 556 -1.75 11.92 26.48
CA GLU A 556 -1.46 12.56 27.76
C GLU A 556 -2.15 13.92 27.93
N ASN A 557 -2.18 14.73 26.87
CA ASN A 557 -2.79 16.06 26.89
C ASN A 557 -4.31 15.97 26.99
N VAL A 558 -4.95 15.13 26.16
CA VAL A 558 -6.40 14.90 26.19
C VAL A 558 -6.82 14.34 27.55
N ARG A 559 -6.08 13.36 28.08
CA ARG A 559 -6.32 12.79 29.41
C ARG A 559 -6.23 13.84 30.52
N LYS A 560 -5.23 14.73 30.47
CA LYS A 560 -5.07 15.81 31.46
C LYS A 560 -6.25 16.78 31.43
N GLU A 561 -6.70 17.18 30.24
CA GLU A 561 -7.85 18.08 30.11
C GLU A 561 -9.16 17.44 30.55
N ALA A 562 -9.39 16.16 30.22
CA ALA A 562 -10.57 15.43 30.71
C ALA A 562 -10.61 15.35 32.24
N ASN A 563 -9.46 15.15 32.90
CA ASN A 563 -9.40 15.13 34.36
C ASN A 563 -9.66 16.51 35.00
N LYS A 564 -9.32 17.62 34.32
CA LYS A 564 -9.66 18.96 34.80
C LYS A 564 -11.16 19.24 34.72
N ASN A 565 -11.79 18.82 33.62
CA ASN A 565 -13.24 18.98 33.43
C ASN A 565 -14.07 18.20 34.44
N ASN A 566 -13.55 17.09 34.98
CA ASN A 566 -14.21 16.30 36.03
C ASN A 566 -13.94 16.81 37.47
N ALA A 567 -13.03 17.77 37.64
CA ALA A 567 -12.68 18.35 38.95
C ALA A 567 -13.43 19.66 39.28
N HIS A 568 -14.22 20.15 38.31
CA HIS A 568 -15.12 21.30 38.42
C HIS A 568 -16.57 20.82 38.33
#